data_AF-A0A1W6L4S1-F1
#
_entry.id   AF-A0A1W6L4S1-F1
#
_cell.length_a   1.000
_cell.length_b   1.000
_cell.length_c   1.000
_cell.angle_alpha   90.00
_cell.angle_beta   90.00
_cell.angle_gamma   90.00
#
_symmetry.space_group_name_H-M   'P 1'
#
loop_
_entity.id
_entity.type
_entity.pdbx_description
1 polymer ?
#
loop_
_entity_poly.entity_id
_entity_poly.type
_entity_poly.pdbx_seq_one_letter_code
_entity_poly.pdbx_strand_id
1 'polypeptide(L)'
;MKDIRSTLKIAVAAALAACALGAQAQTATINYNRCDNAYDGWGAHLWKDGGIPLAGIEWQKPMPVSGKNDFGVFWTVKVDDFTKGRVNYIIHKGDSKEQGGRDMAFDASTTKEIWVNSGDRKIYTSLEDAKKAREAKPCN
;
A
#
# COMPACT_ATOMS: atom_id res chain seq x y z
N MET A 1 -4.74 66.78 31.17
CA MET A 1 -5.54 65.55 31.02
C MET A 1 -4.99 64.79 29.83
N LYS A 2 -4.67 63.51 30.04
CA LYS A 2 -4.39 62.53 28.98
C LYS A 2 -5.64 62.50 28.06
N ASP A 3 -5.55 62.26 26.76
CA ASP A 3 -5.64 60.92 26.19
C ASP A 3 -5.20 60.97 24.70
N ILE A 4 -4.09 60.32 24.37
CA ILE A 4 -4.00 58.99 23.71
C ILE A 4 -4.39 59.02 22.23
N ARG A 5 -3.30 58.99 21.46
CA ARG A 5 -3.15 58.78 20.01
C ARG A 5 -3.86 57.48 19.58
N SER A 6 -4.50 57.49 18.41
CA SER A 6 -4.81 56.25 17.69
C SER A 6 -4.50 56.39 16.21
N THR A 7 -3.24 56.12 15.85
CA THR A 7 -2.81 55.87 14.47
C THR A 7 -3.21 54.44 14.09
N LEU A 8 -4.14 54.32 13.15
CA LEU A 8 -4.49 53.05 12.51
C LEU A 8 -3.30 52.56 11.67
N LYS A 9 -2.62 51.52 12.14
CA LYS A 9 -1.62 50.80 11.35
C LYS A 9 -2.33 49.84 10.41
N ILE A 10 -2.30 50.13 9.11
CA ILE A 10 -2.65 49.16 8.07
C ILE A 10 -1.53 48.13 8.02
N ALA A 11 -1.83 46.88 8.33
CA ALA A 11 -0.95 45.75 8.08
C ALA A 11 -1.43 45.03 6.81
N VAL A 12 -0.72 45.24 5.70
CA VAL A 12 -0.79 44.34 4.54
C VAL A 12 0.16 43.19 4.83
N ALA A 13 -0.38 42.03 5.19
CA ALA A 13 0.37 40.79 5.24
C ALA A 13 0.10 40.00 3.95
N ALA A 14 0.89 40.25 2.92
CA ALA A 14 1.05 39.30 1.83
C ALA A 14 2.07 38.24 2.29
N ALA A 15 1.58 37.09 2.76
CA ALA A 15 2.42 35.93 3.01
C ALA A 15 2.50 35.10 1.72
N LEU A 16 3.65 35.18 1.05
CA LEU A 16 4.10 34.19 0.08
C LEU A 16 4.20 32.83 0.79
N ALA A 17 3.20 31.96 0.60
CA ALA A 17 3.36 30.54 0.86
C ALA A 17 3.98 29.88 -0.39
N ALA A 18 5.27 30.14 -0.63
CA ALA A 18 6.03 29.42 -1.62
C ALA A 18 6.66 28.16 -0.98
N CYS A 19 6.40 27.02 -1.62
CA CYS A 19 7.11 25.75 -1.48
C CYS A 19 6.97 24.98 -0.14
N ALA A 20 5.84 24.29 0.00
CA ALA A 20 5.79 23.00 0.68
C ALA A 20 4.97 21.99 -0.14
N LEU A 21 5.28 21.88 -1.44
CA LEU A 21 5.07 20.61 -2.14
C LEU A 21 6.17 19.66 -1.66
N GLY A 22 6.12 19.26 -0.39
CA GLY A 22 6.85 18.08 0.04
C GLY A 22 6.42 16.97 -0.88
N ALA A 23 7.37 16.31 -1.56
CA ALA A 23 7.09 15.17 -2.41
C ALA A 23 6.21 14.23 -1.58
N GLN A 24 4.93 14.12 -1.95
CA GLN A 24 4.01 13.22 -1.27
C GLN A 24 4.62 11.83 -1.43
N ALA A 25 4.96 11.19 -0.31
CA ALA A 25 5.58 9.88 -0.32
C ALA A 25 4.71 8.96 -1.15
N GLN A 26 5.26 8.43 -2.24
CA GLN A 26 4.49 7.60 -3.14
C GLN A 26 4.19 6.28 -2.46
N THR A 27 2.94 5.85 -2.51
CA THR A 27 2.51 4.58 -1.91
C THR A 27 2.08 3.58 -2.97
N ALA A 28 2.18 2.30 -2.64
CA ALA A 28 1.61 1.22 -3.42
C ALA A 28 0.75 0.31 -2.54
N THR A 29 -0.33 -0.23 -3.09
CA THR A 29 -1.29 -1.06 -2.37
C THR A 29 -1.42 -2.44 -2.98
N ILE A 30 -1.37 -3.47 -2.13
CA ILE A 30 -1.68 -4.86 -2.47
C ILE A 30 -3.01 -5.21 -1.81
N ASN A 31 -4.07 -5.37 -2.60
CA ASN A 31 -5.38 -5.81 -2.13
C ASN A 31 -5.52 -7.33 -2.26
N TYR A 32 -6.07 -7.99 -1.24
CA TYR A 32 -6.16 -9.45 -1.18
C TYR A 32 -7.54 -9.94 -0.72
N ASN A 33 -8.20 -10.68 -1.60
CA ASN A 33 -9.52 -11.28 -1.38
C ASN A 33 -9.37 -12.78 -1.12
N ARG A 34 -9.96 -13.26 -0.02
CA ARG A 34 -10.08 -14.69 0.30
C ARG A 34 -11.53 -15.14 0.33
N CYS A 35 -11.77 -16.33 -0.19
CA CYS A 35 -13.11 -16.95 -0.17
C CYS A 35 -13.66 -17.21 1.24
N ASP A 36 -12.79 -17.61 2.16
CA ASP A 36 -13.17 -17.87 3.55
C ASP A 36 -13.26 -16.59 4.40
N ASN A 37 -12.93 -15.42 3.84
CA ASN A 37 -12.80 -14.15 4.56
C ASN A 37 -11.92 -14.22 5.83
N ALA A 38 -11.06 -15.24 5.94
CA ALA A 38 -10.25 -15.50 7.12
C ALA A 38 -8.82 -14.98 6.90
N TYR A 39 -8.55 -13.80 7.46
CA TYR A 39 -7.29 -13.08 7.27
C TYR A 39 -6.34 -13.18 8.46
N ASP A 40 -6.78 -13.75 9.58
CA ASP A 40 -5.97 -13.86 10.79
C ASP A 40 -4.70 -14.70 10.54
N GLY A 41 -3.55 -14.08 10.84
CA GLY A 41 -2.23 -14.64 10.61
C GLY A 41 -1.68 -14.46 9.19
N TRP A 42 -2.44 -13.89 8.26
CA TRP A 42 -1.93 -13.52 6.94
C TRP A 42 -1.16 -12.20 6.99
N GLY A 43 -0.01 -12.17 6.32
CA GLY A 43 0.82 -10.98 6.17
C GLY A 43 1.54 -10.97 4.82
N ALA A 44 2.23 -9.85 4.54
CA ALA A 44 3.08 -9.71 3.36
C ALA A 44 4.56 -9.71 3.78
N HIS A 45 5.33 -10.69 3.33
CA HIS A 45 6.78 -10.61 3.35
C HIS A 45 7.24 -9.75 2.18
N LEU A 46 8.03 -8.70 2.44
CA LEU A 46 8.39 -7.65 1.48
C LEU A 46 9.90 -7.44 1.47
N TRP A 47 10.47 -7.30 0.28
CA TRP A 47 11.92 -7.11 0.13
C TRP A 47 12.28 -6.21 -1.06
N LYS A 48 13.46 -5.58 -0.94
CA LYS A 48 14.11 -4.85 -2.03
C LYS A 48 14.99 -5.78 -2.88
N ASP A 49 15.49 -5.27 -4.01
CA ASP A 49 16.40 -6.04 -4.88
C ASP A 49 17.56 -6.68 -4.11
N GLY A 50 18.00 -7.85 -4.58
CA GLY A 50 19.00 -8.67 -3.89
C GLY A 50 18.44 -9.52 -2.75
N GLY A 51 17.11 -9.59 -2.59
CA GLY A 51 16.47 -10.46 -1.59
C GLY A 51 16.51 -9.91 -0.16
N ILE A 52 16.76 -8.60 -0.01
CA ILE A 52 16.94 -7.98 1.31
C ILE A 52 15.58 -7.54 1.85
N PRO A 53 15.08 -8.10 2.97
CA PRO A 53 13.78 -7.70 3.53
C PRO A 53 13.73 -6.22 3.88
N LEU A 54 12.52 -5.65 3.86
CA LEU A 54 12.31 -4.30 4.40
C LEU A 54 12.57 -4.26 5.90
N ALA A 55 12.90 -3.08 6.42
CA ALA A 55 13.19 -2.90 7.84
C ALA A 55 12.00 -3.36 8.71
N GLY A 56 12.25 -4.28 9.64
CA GLY A 56 11.23 -4.84 10.54
C GLY A 56 10.32 -5.90 9.91
N ILE A 57 10.53 -6.27 8.64
CA ILE A 57 9.83 -7.35 7.95
C ILE A 57 10.73 -8.59 7.90
N GLU A 58 10.23 -9.69 8.43
CA GLU A 58 10.90 -11.00 8.43
C GLU A 58 9.92 -12.07 7.97
N TRP A 59 10.39 -13.30 7.75
CA TRP A 59 9.49 -14.41 7.44
C TRP A 59 8.52 -14.69 8.59
N GLN A 60 9.03 -14.77 9.82
CA GLN A 60 8.21 -15.03 11.01
C GLN A 60 7.45 -13.79 11.49
N LYS A 61 7.76 -12.61 10.94
CA LYS A 61 7.13 -11.33 11.25
C LYS A 61 6.82 -10.57 9.96
N PRO A 62 5.85 -11.04 9.17
CA PRO A 62 5.47 -10.34 7.94
C PRO A 62 4.79 -9.02 8.25
N MET A 63 4.65 -8.17 7.23
CA MET A 63 3.94 -6.91 7.37
C MET A 63 2.48 -7.19 7.76
N PRO A 64 1.97 -6.58 8.85
CA PRO A 64 0.57 -6.71 9.23
C PRO A 64 -0.33 -6.01 8.20
N VAL A 65 -1.56 -6.49 8.08
CA VAL A 65 -2.57 -5.85 7.23
C VAL A 65 -2.72 -4.37 7.60
N SER A 66 -2.73 -3.50 6.61
CA SER A 66 -2.91 -2.05 6.80
C SER A 66 -4.37 -1.68 7.02
N GLY A 67 -5.30 -2.49 6.51
CA GLY A 67 -6.73 -2.31 6.71
C GLY A 67 -7.56 -3.32 5.94
N LYS A 68 -8.87 -3.05 5.89
CA LYS A 68 -9.87 -3.85 5.16
C LYS A 68 -10.77 -2.92 4.34
N ASN A 69 -11.19 -3.38 3.16
CA ASN A 69 -12.16 -2.75 2.29
C ASN A 69 -13.16 -3.80 1.74
N ASP A 70 -14.02 -3.41 0.81
CA ASP A 70 -15.06 -4.29 0.25
C ASP A 70 -14.50 -5.45 -0.59
N PHE A 71 -13.24 -5.40 -0.99
CA PHE A 71 -12.59 -6.51 -1.70
C PHE A 71 -11.95 -7.52 -0.74
N GLY A 72 -11.44 -7.05 0.41
CA GLY A 72 -10.73 -7.88 1.37
C GLY A 72 -9.79 -7.05 2.24
N VAL A 73 -8.64 -7.62 2.62
CA VAL A 73 -7.59 -6.87 3.34
C VAL A 73 -6.60 -6.25 2.35
N PHE A 74 -5.86 -5.25 2.81
CA PHE A 74 -4.81 -4.65 2.01
C PHE A 74 -3.57 -4.31 2.82
N TRP A 75 -2.44 -4.20 2.11
CA TRP A 75 -1.19 -3.64 2.62
C TRP A 75 -0.82 -2.41 1.81
N THR A 76 -0.49 -1.31 2.48
CA THR A 76 0.02 -0.09 1.83
C THR A 76 1.46 0.13 2.22
N VAL A 77 2.34 0.21 1.22
CA VAL A 77 3.78 0.35 1.40
C VAL A 77 4.27 1.68 0.82
N LYS A 78 5.37 2.22 1.34
CA LYS A 78 6.05 3.35 0.72
C LYS A 78 6.92 2.83 -0.42
N VAL A 79 6.77 3.42 -1.60
CA VAL A 79 7.52 3.03 -2.80
C VAL A 79 9.02 3.27 -2.63
N ASP A 80 9.38 4.30 -1.86
CA ASP A 80 10.78 4.66 -1.59
C ASP A 80 11.53 3.63 -0.72
N ASP A 81 10.80 2.72 -0.06
CA ASP A 81 11.42 1.60 0.67
C ASP A 81 11.96 0.51 -0.29
N PHE A 82 11.61 0.59 -1.58
CA PHE A 82 11.98 -0.39 -2.61
C PHE A 82 12.95 0.18 -3.64
N THR A 83 13.85 -0.67 -4.14
CA THR A 83 14.76 -0.31 -5.23
C THR A 83 13.97 -0.01 -6.49
N LYS A 84 14.06 1.24 -6.98
CA LYS A 84 13.42 1.71 -8.23
C LYS A 84 11.90 1.47 -8.28
N GLY A 85 11.24 1.40 -7.12
CA GLY A 85 9.80 1.17 -7.01
C GLY A 85 9.34 -0.25 -7.36
N ARG A 86 10.26 -1.23 -7.51
CA ARG A 86 9.88 -2.64 -7.68
C ARG A 86 9.49 -3.24 -6.32
N VAL A 87 8.20 -3.46 -6.13
CA VAL A 87 7.67 -4.11 -4.93
C VAL A 87 7.76 -5.61 -5.11
N ASN A 88 8.63 -6.28 -4.34
CA ASN A 88 8.69 -7.73 -4.29
C ASN A 88 8.00 -8.23 -3.02
N TYR A 89 7.15 -9.25 -3.16
CA TYR A 89 6.30 -9.71 -2.07
C TYR A 89 5.94 -11.20 -2.12
N ILE A 90 5.60 -11.76 -0.96
CA ILE A 90 4.89 -13.03 -0.79
C ILE A 90 3.77 -12.77 0.23
N ILE A 91 2.52 -13.10 -0.12
CA ILE A 91 1.41 -13.16 0.84
C ILE A 91 1.43 -14.55 1.47
N HIS A 92 1.50 -14.63 2.81
CA HIS A 92 1.57 -15.92 3.49
C HIS A 92 0.99 -15.89 4.92
N LYS A 93 0.68 -17.09 5.44
CA LYS A 93 0.35 -17.38 6.83
C LYS A 93 1.23 -18.52 7.32
N GLY A 94 2.21 -18.22 8.18
CA GLY A 94 3.29 -19.17 8.47
C GLY A 94 3.94 -19.64 7.17
N ASP A 95 4.06 -20.95 6.97
CA ASP A 95 4.62 -21.53 5.74
C ASP A 95 3.60 -21.69 4.59
N SER A 96 2.33 -21.39 4.84
CA SER A 96 1.30 -21.42 3.79
C SER A 96 1.42 -20.16 2.93
N LYS A 97 1.85 -20.34 1.68
CA LYS A 97 2.05 -19.25 0.71
C LYS A 97 0.88 -19.14 -0.27
N GLU A 98 0.57 -17.91 -0.65
CA GLU A 98 -0.42 -17.63 -1.68
C GLU A 98 0.19 -17.64 -3.10
N GLN A 99 -0.66 -17.47 -4.13
CA GLN A 99 -0.25 -17.34 -5.53
C GLN A 99 0.62 -18.52 -6.03
N GLY A 100 0.36 -19.70 -5.47
CA GLY A 100 1.09 -20.94 -5.76
C GLY A 100 2.53 -20.93 -5.27
N GLY A 101 2.82 -20.21 -4.18
CA GLY A 101 4.13 -20.23 -3.51
C GLY A 101 5.25 -19.49 -4.23
N ARG A 102 4.90 -18.63 -5.19
CA ARG A 102 5.86 -17.89 -6.02
C ARG A 102 6.25 -16.57 -5.36
N ASP A 103 7.47 -16.14 -5.65
CA ASP A 103 7.91 -14.78 -5.40
C ASP A 103 7.23 -13.86 -6.41
N MET A 104 6.47 -12.91 -5.91
CA MET A 104 5.68 -11.99 -6.74
C MET A 104 6.34 -10.63 -6.77
N ALA A 105 6.13 -9.90 -7.87
CA ALA A 105 6.58 -8.53 -7.98
C ALA A 105 5.69 -7.72 -8.90
N PHE A 106 5.63 -6.41 -8.67
CA PHE A 106 5.07 -5.43 -9.59
C PHE A 106 5.86 -4.13 -9.53
N ASP A 107 5.76 -3.33 -10.59
CA ASP A 107 6.41 -2.03 -10.69
C ASP A 107 5.46 -0.94 -10.20
N ALA A 108 5.74 -0.41 -9.01
CA ALA A 108 4.95 0.66 -8.42
C ALA A 108 5.19 2.02 -9.06
N SER A 109 6.13 2.17 -10.00
CA SER A 109 6.23 3.39 -10.81
C SER A 109 5.11 3.48 -11.85
N THR A 110 4.58 2.34 -12.31
CA THR A 110 3.50 2.25 -13.31
C THR A 110 2.17 1.83 -12.72
N THR A 111 2.17 0.97 -11.70
CA THR A 111 0.95 0.42 -11.09
C THR A 111 0.96 0.65 -9.59
N LYS A 112 0.17 1.61 -9.11
CA LYS A 112 0.10 1.96 -7.68
C LYS A 112 -0.78 1.02 -6.86
N GLU A 113 -1.64 0.25 -7.50
CA GLU A 113 -2.57 -0.63 -6.82
C GLU A 113 -2.75 -1.92 -7.59
N ILE A 114 -2.62 -3.05 -6.89
CA ILE A 114 -2.88 -4.37 -7.43
C ILE A 114 -3.93 -5.11 -6.61
N TRP A 115 -4.54 -6.10 -7.25
CA TRP A 115 -5.61 -6.91 -6.69
C TRP A 115 -5.27 -8.39 -6.86
N VAL A 116 -5.39 -9.17 -5.79
CA VAL A 116 -5.04 -10.58 -5.72
C VAL A 116 -6.22 -11.36 -5.16
N ASN A 117 -6.61 -12.42 -5.85
CA ASN A 117 -7.60 -13.39 -5.40
C ASN A 117 -6.88 -14.62 -4.85
N SER A 118 -7.24 -15.09 -3.65
CA SER A 118 -6.74 -16.34 -3.10
C SER A 118 -7.01 -17.51 -4.05
N GLY A 119 -6.01 -18.38 -4.20
CA GLY A 119 -6.03 -19.50 -5.15
C GLY A 119 -5.74 -19.11 -6.60
N ASP A 120 -5.55 -17.82 -6.92
CA ASP A 120 -5.14 -17.37 -8.24
C ASP A 120 -3.67 -16.94 -8.24
N ARG A 121 -2.94 -17.31 -9.29
CA ARG A 121 -1.52 -16.95 -9.47
C ARG A 121 -1.34 -15.59 -10.14
N LYS A 122 -2.43 -14.99 -10.63
CA LYS A 122 -2.42 -13.72 -11.37
C LYS A 122 -2.43 -12.51 -10.44
N ILE A 123 -1.75 -11.45 -10.88
CA ILE A 123 -1.92 -10.08 -10.38
C ILE A 123 -2.90 -9.37 -11.32
N TYR A 124 -3.89 -8.69 -10.75
CA TYR A 124 -4.80 -7.81 -11.48
C TYR A 124 -4.45 -6.36 -11.19
N THR A 125 -4.48 -5.51 -12.21
CA THR A 125 -4.20 -4.06 -12.09
C THR A 125 -5.47 -3.21 -12.09
N SER A 126 -6.64 -3.86 -12.02
CA SER A 126 -7.94 -3.23 -11.85
C SER A 126 -8.82 -4.06 -10.91
N LEU A 127 -9.63 -3.39 -10.09
CA LEU A 127 -10.61 -4.04 -9.21
C LEU A 127 -11.64 -4.83 -10.04
N GLU A 128 -12.06 -4.26 -11.16
CA GLU A 128 -13.07 -4.84 -12.04
C GLU A 128 -12.61 -6.21 -12.58
N ASP A 129 -11.38 -6.31 -13.10
CA ASP A 129 -10.87 -7.58 -13.64
C ASP A 129 -10.66 -8.62 -12.54
N ALA A 130 -10.25 -8.17 -11.35
CA ALA A 130 -10.14 -9.05 -10.19
C ALA A 130 -11.50 -9.61 -9.77
N LYS A 131 -12.55 -8.77 -9.75
CA LYS A 131 -13.92 -9.19 -9.46
C LYS A 131 -14.45 -10.16 -10.52
N LYS A 132 -14.32 -9.84 -11.81
CA LYS A 132 -14.69 -10.75 -12.91
C LYS A 132 -13.98 -12.09 -12.81
N ALA A 133 -12.70 -12.09 -12.46
CA ALA A 133 -11.96 -13.34 -12.28
C ALA A 133 -12.44 -14.14 -11.07
N ARG A 134 -12.81 -13.47 -9.96
CA ARG A 134 -13.41 -14.13 -8.81
C ARG A 134 -14.80 -14.69 -9.14
N GLU A 135 -15.60 -13.98 -9.92
CA GLU A 135 -16.90 -14.47 -10.40
C GLU A 135 -16.77 -15.69 -11.31
N ALA A 136 -15.74 -15.70 -12.18
CA ALA A 136 -15.44 -16.85 -13.05
C ALA A 136 -14.89 -18.07 -12.30
N LYS A 137 -14.37 -17.88 -11.08
CA LYS A 137 -13.87 -18.93 -10.17
C LYS A 137 -14.44 -18.68 -8.77
N PRO A 138 -15.74 -18.93 -8.59
CA PRO A 138 -16.45 -18.54 -7.37
C PRO A 138 -15.90 -19.29 -6.15
N CYS A 139 -16.15 -18.71 -4.99
CA CYS A 139 -15.89 -19.35 -3.71
C CYS A 139 -16.89 -20.50 -3.53
N ASN A 140 -16.37 -21.73 -3.41
CA ASN A 140 -17.17 -22.93 -3.15
C ASN A 140 -17.60 -23.02 -1.70
#